data_AF-A0A1W2A6G8-F1
#
_entry.id   AF-A0A1W2A6G8-F1
#
_cell.length_a   1.000
_cell.length_b   1.000
_cell.length_c   1.000
_cell.angle_alpha   90.00
_cell.angle_beta   90.00
_cell.angle_gamma   90.00
#
_symmetry.space_group_name_H-M   'P 1'
#
loop_
_entity.id
_entity.type
_entity.pdbx_description
1 polymer ?
#
loop_
_entity_poly.entity_id
_entity_poly.type
_entity_poly.pdbx_seq_one_letter_code
_entity_poly.pdbx_strand_id
1 'polypeptide(L)'
;MKDIKNTVSALLCASLLLGLCSCSDKPEETTAGRATTAATTEETTSEETTTEETTLGTVSDETLPPAPLYDSEDEAYQVFIEGLTVAVRNGEGYYYGPAGSDDTIGENGIAAYYLAWSDSFYYTYTDMDGDGIHELVIGHEDYAESGETLIIVDGFVVADKEGGCDILLISWERSQTQYLGDGYFLTSGSGGAGLHIMQISHFDGNDIVSDAILYEEYMGGGDAPSDEPEYTLYLGDNMSEEDALHGEEATGSWEEILAEAESHDNELADAEWTEVII
;
A
#
# COMPACT_ATOMS: atom_id res chain seq x y z
N MET A 1 -27.37 20.36 -9.68
CA MET A 1 -27.91 19.36 -8.74
C MET A 1 -27.64 17.99 -9.35
N LYS A 2 -26.90 17.15 -8.62
CA LYS A 2 -27.09 15.68 -8.52
C LYS A 2 -27.04 14.88 -9.84
N ASP A 3 -26.16 13.93 -10.09
CA ASP A 3 -25.43 12.99 -9.25
C ASP A 3 -24.33 12.35 -10.11
N ILE A 4 -23.05 12.46 -9.73
CA ILE A 4 -21.95 11.56 -10.19
C ILE A 4 -20.90 11.50 -9.06
N LYS A 5 -21.25 10.98 -7.88
CA LYS A 5 -20.27 10.86 -6.77
C LYS A 5 -20.21 9.51 -6.04
N ASN A 6 -21.02 8.51 -6.37
CA ASN A 6 -21.18 7.34 -5.47
C ASN A 6 -20.91 5.96 -6.11
N THR A 7 -19.98 5.82 -7.07
CA THR A 7 -19.77 4.50 -7.70
C THR A 7 -18.33 4.02 -7.82
N VAL A 8 -17.35 4.67 -7.16
CA VAL A 8 -15.95 4.20 -7.22
C VAL A 8 -15.46 3.58 -5.90
N SER A 9 -16.11 3.84 -4.75
CA SER A 9 -15.65 3.38 -3.43
C SER A 9 -15.84 1.90 -3.08
N ALA A 10 -16.29 1.03 -4.00
CA ALA A 10 -16.58 -0.37 -3.68
C ALA A 10 -15.62 -1.40 -4.29
N LEU A 11 -14.69 -0.98 -5.17
CA LEU A 11 -13.81 -1.92 -5.89
C LEU A 11 -12.33 -1.87 -5.46
N LEU A 12 -11.99 -1.04 -4.45
CA LEU A 12 -10.61 -0.86 -3.97
C LEU A 12 -10.27 -1.69 -2.71
N CYS A 13 -11.29 -2.25 -2.04
CA CYS A 13 -11.16 -2.83 -0.69
C CYS A 13 -10.34 -4.14 -0.61
N ALA A 14 -10.00 -4.76 -1.73
CA ALA A 14 -9.21 -6.00 -1.75
C ALA A 14 -7.86 -5.84 -2.46
N SER A 15 -7.61 -4.72 -3.15
CA SER A 15 -6.43 -4.56 -4.02
C SER A 15 -5.26 -3.82 -3.38
N LEU A 16 -5.49 -3.06 -2.30
CA LEU A 16 -4.43 -2.26 -1.65
C LEU A 16 -3.55 -3.08 -0.68
N LEU A 17 -4.02 -4.24 -0.19
CA LEU A 17 -3.20 -5.20 0.56
C LEU A 17 -2.57 -6.29 -0.34
N LEU A 18 -2.87 -6.29 -1.64
CA LEU A 18 -2.30 -7.22 -2.62
C LEU A 18 -1.16 -6.58 -3.45
N GLY A 19 -0.65 -5.43 -3.00
CA GLY A 19 0.25 -4.55 -3.75
C GLY A 19 1.75 -4.84 -3.68
N LEU A 20 2.23 -5.74 -2.82
CA LEU A 20 3.67 -5.97 -2.57
C LEU A 20 4.20 -7.25 -3.22
N CYS A 21 3.81 -7.52 -4.47
CA CYS A 21 4.34 -8.67 -5.22
C CYS A 21 5.09 -8.21 -6.47
N SER A 22 6.33 -7.78 -6.30
CA SER A 22 7.26 -7.60 -7.42
C SER A 22 8.64 -8.17 -7.10
N CYS A 23 8.95 -9.35 -7.66
CA CYS A 23 10.28 -9.64 -8.21
C CYS A 23 10.36 -10.95 -9.03
N SER A 24 10.67 -10.76 -10.32
CA SER A 24 11.70 -11.48 -11.10
C SER A 24 11.43 -12.84 -11.79
N ASP A 25 11.52 -12.75 -13.12
CA ASP A 25 11.78 -13.70 -14.20
C ASP A 25 12.27 -15.16 -13.94
N LYS A 26 11.49 -16.08 -14.54
CA LYS A 26 11.79 -17.29 -15.37
C LYS A 26 13.25 -17.84 -15.48
N PRO A 27 13.42 -19.17 -15.67
CA PRO A 27 13.22 -19.76 -17.01
C PRO A 27 12.59 -21.18 -17.07
N GLU A 28 12.23 -21.53 -18.32
CA GLU A 28 11.66 -22.79 -18.83
C GLU A 28 12.45 -24.07 -18.49
N GLU A 29 11.76 -25.22 -18.32
CA GLU A 29 12.02 -26.40 -19.16
C GLU A 29 10.88 -27.46 -19.17
N THR A 30 10.71 -27.99 -20.37
CA THR A 30 9.84 -28.99 -21.02
C THR A 30 9.71 -30.39 -20.36
N THR A 31 8.53 -31.05 -20.47
CA THR A 31 8.29 -32.27 -21.31
C THR A 31 7.10 -33.17 -20.90
N ALA A 32 6.18 -33.33 -21.86
CA ALA A 32 5.34 -34.47 -22.28
C ALA A 32 4.26 -35.11 -21.37
N GLY A 33 3.02 -35.03 -21.89
CA GLY A 33 2.41 -36.22 -22.49
C GLY A 33 0.92 -36.42 -22.19
N ARG A 34 0.05 -36.31 -23.21
CA ARG A 34 -0.74 -37.43 -23.77
C ARG A 34 -1.78 -36.93 -24.78
N ALA A 35 -1.73 -37.54 -25.96
CA ALA A 35 -2.58 -37.32 -27.13
C ALA A 35 -4.06 -37.66 -26.91
N THR A 36 -4.96 -37.09 -27.73
CA THR A 36 -5.86 -37.86 -28.62
C THR A 36 -6.36 -37.02 -29.81
N THR A 37 -6.15 -37.62 -30.97
CA THR A 37 -6.55 -37.43 -32.36
C THR A 37 -8.01 -37.01 -32.61
N ALA A 38 -8.21 -36.08 -33.56
CA ALA A 38 -9.25 -36.18 -34.60
C ALA A 38 -8.83 -35.40 -35.84
N ALA A 39 -8.66 -36.12 -36.95
CA ALA A 39 -8.30 -35.61 -38.27
C ALA A 39 -9.54 -35.17 -39.05
N THR A 40 -9.41 -34.15 -39.89
CA THR A 40 -10.14 -34.03 -41.16
C THR A 40 -9.31 -33.21 -42.15
N THR A 41 -9.31 -33.68 -43.38
CA THR A 41 -8.45 -33.33 -44.53
C THR A 41 -9.18 -32.39 -45.50
N GLU A 42 -8.42 -31.87 -46.46
CA GLU A 42 -8.79 -31.16 -47.72
C GLU A 42 -8.74 -29.62 -47.61
N GLU A 43 -8.17 -28.84 -48.53
CA GLU A 43 -7.45 -29.08 -49.78
C GLU A 43 -6.68 -27.78 -50.14
N THR A 44 -5.64 -27.94 -50.95
CA THR A 44 -4.73 -26.93 -51.50
C THR A 44 -5.43 -25.90 -52.40
N THR A 45 -5.07 -24.61 -52.30
CA THR A 45 -4.92 -23.69 -53.45
C THR A 45 -4.06 -22.48 -53.05
N SER A 46 -3.07 -22.20 -53.88
CA SER A 46 -2.15 -21.06 -53.82
C SER A 46 -2.62 -20.02 -54.83
N GLU A 47 -2.62 -18.73 -54.46
CA GLU A 47 -2.47 -17.61 -55.40
C GLU A 47 -1.85 -16.40 -54.69
N GLU A 48 -0.77 -15.88 -55.27
CA GLU A 48 -0.09 -14.63 -54.91
C GLU A 48 -1.01 -13.43 -55.12
N THR A 49 -0.94 -12.41 -54.26
CA THR A 49 -0.97 -11.01 -54.75
C THR A 49 -0.25 -10.04 -53.80
N THR A 50 0.57 -9.21 -54.45
CA THR A 50 1.45 -8.13 -54.01
C THR A 50 0.74 -6.89 -53.45
N THR A 51 1.33 -6.35 -52.37
CA THR A 51 1.49 -4.94 -51.92
C THR A 51 0.31 -3.95 -51.98
N GLU A 52 -0.08 -3.43 -50.81
CA GLU A 52 -0.25 -1.97 -50.61
C GLU A 52 0.25 -1.54 -49.22
N GLU A 53 1.05 -0.49 -49.25
CA GLU A 53 1.70 0.23 -48.16
C GLU A 53 0.64 1.07 -47.41
N THR A 54 0.44 0.84 -46.11
CA THR A 54 -0.35 1.73 -45.26
C THR A 54 0.54 2.28 -44.16
N THR A 55 0.90 3.55 -44.35
CA THR A 55 1.62 4.41 -43.42
C THR A 55 0.73 4.63 -42.18
N LEU A 56 0.98 3.87 -41.11
CA LEU A 56 0.40 4.15 -39.80
C LEU A 56 1.15 5.30 -39.17
N GLY A 57 0.42 6.39 -38.93
CA GLY A 57 0.91 7.59 -38.27
C GLY A 57 1.51 7.25 -36.93
N THR A 58 2.69 7.83 -36.69
CA THR A 58 3.37 7.92 -35.40
C THR A 58 2.37 8.39 -34.34
N VAL A 59 2.01 7.46 -33.45
CA VAL A 59 1.45 7.81 -32.15
C VAL A 59 2.57 8.54 -31.42
N SER A 60 2.31 9.80 -31.09
CA SER A 60 3.19 10.62 -30.30
C SER A 60 3.28 9.96 -28.93
N ASP A 61 4.47 9.42 -28.64
CA ASP A 61 4.92 9.01 -27.33
C ASP A 61 4.99 10.31 -26.49
N GLU A 62 3.94 10.62 -25.72
CA GLU A 62 4.03 11.63 -24.66
C GLU A 62 4.90 11.03 -23.57
N THR A 63 6.21 11.15 -23.76
CA THR A 63 7.19 10.91 -22.71
C THR A 63 6.87 11.85 -21.56
N LEU A 64 6.40 11.31 -20.44
CA LEU A 64 6.28 12.02 -19.17
C LEU A 64 7.62 12.76 -18.92
N PRO A 65 7.58 14.02 -18.44
CA PRO A 65 8.82 14.71 -18.10
C PRO A 65 9.61 13.85 -17.09
N PRO A 66 10.94 13.75 -17.22
CA PRO A 66 11.74 13.02 -16.26
C PRO A 66 11.51 13.60 -14.87
N ALA A 67 11.44 12.73 -13.86
CA ALA A 67 11.37 13.13 -12.47
C ALA A 67 12.50 14.14 -12.16
N PRO A 68 12.25 15.16 -11.33
CA PRO A 68 13.32 16.05 -10.89
C PRO A 68 14.39 15.22 -10.16
N LEU A 69 15.66 15.45 -10.48
CA LEU A 69 16.77 14.88 -9.71
C LEU A 69 17.10 15.86 -8.57
N TYR A 70 17.27 15.34 -7.35
CA TYR A 70 17.55 16.15 -6.16
C TYR A 70 18.95 15.88 -5.62
N ASP A 71 19.58 16.90 -5.02
CA ASP A 71 20.97 16.80 -4.53
C ASP A 71 21.06 16.20 -3.10
N SER A 72 19.92 15.99 -2.41
CA SER A 72 19.81 15.34 -1.08
C SER A 72 18.37 14.87 -0.75
N GLU A 73 18.22 13.99 0.24
CA GLU A 73 16.91 13.54 0.78
C GLU A 73 16.06 14.71 1.30
N ASP A 74 16.70 15.66 2.00
CA ASP A 74 16.05 16.88 2.51
C ASP A 74 15.36 17.68 1.39
N GLU A 75 16.00 17.79 0.22
CA GLU A 75 15.44 18.49 -0.94
C GLU A 75 14.27 17.71 -1.56
N ALA A 76 14.38 16.38 -1.64
CA ALA A 76 13.32 15.51 -2.15
C ALA A 76 12.06 15.61 -1.27
N TYR A 77 12.22 15.48 0.06
CA TYR A 77 11.12 15.61 1.00
C TYR A 77 10.54 17.01 1.05
N GLN A 78 11.35 18.06 0.92
CA GLN A 78 10.82 19.42 0.85
C GLN A 78 9.88 19.59 -0.35
N VAL A 79 10.23 19.02 -1.51
CA VAL A 79 9.33 19.07 -2.67
C VAL A 79 8.11 18.18 -2.50
N PHE A 80 8.23 17.03 -1.83
CA PHE A 80 7.08 16.22 -1.44
C PHE A 80 6.11 17.03 -0.57
N ILE A 81 6.60 17.69 0.49
CA ILE A 81 5.81 18.49 1.43
C ILE A 81 5.15 19.69 0.72
N GLU A 82 5.88 20.37 -0.16
CA GLU A 82 5.33 21.49 -0.96
C GLU A 82 4.24 21.01 -1.91
N GLY A 83 4.46 19.88 -2.59
CA GLY A 83 3.49 19.27 -3.49
C GLY A 83 2.22 18.85 -2.74
N LEU A 84 2.38 18.17 -1.60
CA LEU A 84 1.29 17.79 -0.71
C LEU A 84 0.49 19.02 -0.26
N THR A 85 1.18 20.07 0.18
CA THR A 85 0.55 21.34 0.59
C THR A 85 -0.30 21.95 -0.52
N VAL A 86 0.21 21.96 -1.76
CA VAL A 86 -0.53 22.46 -2.93
C VAL A 86 -1.75 21.60 -3.22
N ALA A 87 -1.60 20.27 -3.17
CA ALA A 87 -2.69 19.33 -3.42
C ALA A 87 -3.85 19.52 -2.43
N VAL A 88 -3.53 19.67 -1.14
CA VAL A 88 -4.56 19.94 -0.11
C VAL A 88 -5.21 21.30 -0.31
N ARG A 89 -4.45 22.37 -0.58
CA ARG A 89 -5.01 23.71 -0.89
C ARG A 89 -5.97 23.70 -2.07
N ASN A 90 -5.69 22.87 -3.07
CA ASN A 90 -6.52 22.72 -4.25
C ASN A 90 -7.75 21.83 -4.01
N GLY A 91 -7.84 21.17 -2.85
CA GLY A 91 -8.91 20.22 -2.53
C GLY A 91 -8.85 18.96 -3.38
N GLU A 92 -7.65 18.49 -3.71
CA GLU A 92 -7.43 17.23 -4.42
C GLU A 92 -7.80 16.06 -3.50
N GLY A 93 -8.20 14.92 -4.10
CA GLY A 93 -8.57 13.73 -3.32
C GLY A 93 -7.36 12.93 -2.86
N TYR A 94 -6.27 13.02 -3.61
CA TYR A 94 -5.07 12.20 -3.46
C TYR A 94 -3.82 12.98 -3.89
N TYR A 95 -2.66 12.62 -3.34
CA TYR A 95 -1.35 13.13 -3.77
C TYR A 95 -0.38 11.97 -3.98
N TYR A 96 0.24 11.90 -5.17
CA TYR A 96 1.08 10.76 -5.59
C TYR A 96 2.57 10.97 -5.37
N GLY A 97 2.97 12.03 -4.65
CA GLY A 97 4.36 12.47 -4.63
C GLY A 97 4.74 13.30 -5.88
N PRO A 98 5.98 13.84 -5.93
CA PRO A 98 6.43 14.75 -6.99
C PRO A 98 6.49 14.12 -8.38
N ALA A 99 6.75 12.81 -8.46
CA ALA A 99 6.93 12.07 -9.70
C ALA A 99 5.72 11.19 -10.09
N GLY A 100 4.75 11.03 -9.18
CA GLY A 100 3.60 10.15 -9.37
C GLY A 100 2.46 10.79 -10.16
N SER A 101 1.66 9.96 -10.81
CA SER A 101 0.46 10.33 -11.56
C SER A 101 -0.62 9.25 -11.41
N ASP A 102 -1.86 9.54 -11.83
CA ASP A 102 -2.94 8.55 -11.85
C ASP A 102 -2.58 7.27 -12.62
N ASP A 103 -1.69 7.35 -13.62
CA ASP A 103 -1.23 6.19 -14.41
C ASP A 103 -0.21 5.31 -13.65
N THR A 104 0.41 5.83 -12.59
CA THR A 104 1.46 5.16 -11.80
C THR A 104 0.89 4.11 -10.82
N ILE A 105 -0.43 4.14 -10.55
CA ILE A 105 -1.11 3.30 -9.55
C ILE A 105 -1.18 1.82 -9.96
N GLY A 106 -1.16 1.54 -11.27
CA GLY A 106 -1.42 0.19 -11.81
C GLY A 106 -0.40 -0.88 -11.43
N GLU A 107 0.81 -0.49 -11.01
CA GLU A 107 1.93 -1.42 -10.79
C GLU A 107 2.32 -1.59 -9.30
N ASN A 108 2.14 -0.58 -8.44
CA ASN A 108 2.77 -0.57 -7.09
C ASN A 108 1.79 -0.63 -5.90
N GLY A 109 0.47 -0.67 -6.14
CA GLY A 109 -0.51 -1.04 -5.09
C GLY A 109 -0.76 -0.03 -3.96
N ILE A 110 0.17 0.88 -3.63
CA ILE A 110 -0.05 2.07 -2.79
C ILE A 110 0.66 3.22 -3.50
N ALA A 111 -0.09 4.13 -4.11
CA ALA A 111 0.50 5.17 -4.95
C ALA A 111 0.14 6.59 -4.53
N ALA A 112 -0.78 6.77 -3.57
CA ALA A 112 -1.32 8.09 -3.28
C ALA A 112 -1.67 8.30 -1.81
N TYR A 113 -1.17 9.39 -1.26
CA TYR A 113 -1.58 9.91 0.03
C TYR A 113 -3.03 10.39 -0.05
N TYR A 114 -3.88 9.91 0.85
CA TYR A 114 -5.29 10.30 0.91
C TYR A 114 -5.45 11.64 1.64
N LEU A 115 -5.98 12.66 0.96
CA LEU A 115 -5.97 14.05 1.45
C LEU A 115 -7.22 14.46 2.21
N ALA A 116 -8.01 13.50 2.64
CA ALA A 116 -9.27 13.82 3.23
C ALA A 116 -9.03 14.34 4.66
N TRP A 117 -9.18 15.67 4.79
CA TRP A 117 -9.61 16.39 5.99
C TRP A 117 -8.52 17.12 6.78
N SER A 118 -7.55 17.73 6.11
CA SER A 118 -6.56 18.59 6.78
C SER A 118 -6.65 20.04 6.35
N ASP A 119 -6.90 20.93 7.32
CA ASP A 119 -6.50 22.36 7.23
C ASP A 119 -5.02 22.53 7.64
N SER A 120 -4.37 21.45 8.09
CA SER A 120 -2.97 21.36 8.47
C SER A 120 -2.52 19.90 8.52
N PHE A 121 -1.24 19.60 8.33
CA PHE A 121 -0.64 18.29 8.63
C PHE A 121 0.67 18.47 9.40
N TYR A 122 1.12 17.42 10.06
CA TYR A 122 2.36 17.41 10.82
C TYR A 122 3.31 16.36 10.23
N TYR A 123 4.60 16.63 10.31
CA TYR A 123 5.61 15.68 9.85
C TYR A 123 6.87 15.72 10.71
N THR A 124 7.65 14.66 10.65
CA THR A 124 8.99 14.57 11.26
C THR A 124 9.92 13.73 10.37
N TYR A 125 11.22 13.78 10.68
CA TYR A 125 12.26 12.99 10.01
C TYR A 125 12.88 12.04 11.02
N THR A 126 13.07 10.78 10.65
CA THR A 126 13.74 9.78 11.49
C THR A 126 14.53 8.82 10.63
N ASP A 127 15.68 8.37 11.11
CA ASP A 127 16.49 7.31 10.50
C ASP A 127 16.07 5.99 11.17
N MET A 128 15.06 5.33 10.60
CA MET A 128 14.42 4.16 11.24
C MET A 128 15.27 2.90 11.14
N ASP A 129 16.02 2.72 10.05
CA ASP A 129 16.83 1.53 9.82
C ASP A 129 18.31 1.69 10.23
N GLY A 130 18.72 2.91 10.59
CA GLY A 130 20.06 3.23 11.06
C GLY A 130 21.11 3.32 9.95
N ASP A 131 20.70 3.46 8.68
CA ASP A 131 21.60 3.58 7.54
C ASP A 131 22.18 5.00 7.37
N GLY A 132 21.62 5.98 8.10
CA GLY A 132 22.00 7.39 8.09
C GLY A 132 21.26 8.27 7.08
N ILE A 133 20.25 7.72 6.39
CA ILE A 133 19.24 8.41 5.58
C ILE A 133 17.99 8.52 6.44
N HIS A 134 17.35 9.69 6.46
CA HIS A 134 16.08 9.83 7.17
C HIS A 134 14.92 9.46 6.26
N GLU A 135 13.90 8.84 6.84
CA GLU A 135 12.55 8.72 6.30
C GLU A 135 11.67 9.89 6.73
N LEU A 136 10.69 10.22 5.88
CA LEU A 136 9.67 11.22 6.17
C LEU A 136 8.42 10.53 6.73
N VAL A 137 8.07 10.89 7.96
CA VAL A 137 6.83 10.47 8.61
C VAL A 137 5.85 11.63 8.62
N ILE A 138 4.67 11.43 8.04
CA ILE A 138 3.53 12.34 8.15
C ILE A 138 2.56 11.70 9.14
N GLY A 139 2.19 12.43 10.18
CA GLY A 139 1.49 11.83 11.30
C GLY A 139 1.37 12.78 12.48
N HIS A 140 0.92 12.29 13.62
CA HIS A 140 0.76 13.10 14.83
C HIS A 140 0.74 12.24 16.09
N GLU A 141 1.03 12.86 17.22
CA GLU A 141 0.76 12.29 18.53
C GLU A 141 -0.75 12.26 18.80
N ASP A 142 -1.24 11.11 19.26
CA ASP A 142 -2.52 10.94 19.91
C ASP A 142 -2.29 10.30 21.29
N TYR A 143 -3.34 10.12 22.08
CA TYR A 143 -3.24 9.56 23.42
C TYR A 143 -4.28 8.47 23.64
N ALA A 144 -3.80 7.29 24.04
CA ALA A 144 -4.67 6.20 24.48
C ALA A 144 -5.47 6.63 25.73
N GLU A 145 -6.57 5.93 26.04
CA GLU A 145 -7.33 6.16 27.27
C GLU A 145 -6.47 5.97 28.55
N SER A 146 -5.40 5.17 28.45
CA SER A 146 -4.40 4.97 29.51
C SER A 146 -3.53 6.21 29.76
N GLY A 147 -3.52 7.18 28.85
CA GLY A 147 -2.63 8.34 28.85
C GLY A 147 -1.26 8.09 28.20
N GLU A 148 -1.07 6.93 27.59
CA GLU A 148 0.10 6.58 26.79
C GLU A 148 0.06 7.32 25.44
N THR A 149 1.22 7.84 25.02
CA THR A 149 1.38 8.49 23.72
C THR A 149 1.28 7.43 22.63
N LEU A 150 0.40 7.66 21.67
CA LEU A 150 0.29 6.88 20.43
C LEU A 150 0.82 7.73 19.29
N ILE A 151 1.62 7.16 18.41
CA ILE A 151 2.08 7.85 17.19
C ILE A 151 1.23 7.35 16.03
N ILE A 152 0.37 8.23 15.52
CA ILE A 152 -0.48 7.94 14.38
C ILE A 152 0.26 8.32 13.11
N VAL A 153 0.41 7.38 12.18
CA VAL A 153 1.12 7.57 10.91
C VAL A 153 0.07 7.73 9.82
N ASP A 154 -0.06 8.95 9.32
CA ASP A 154 -0.95 9.27 8.21
C ASP A 154 -0.30 8.93 6.86
N GLY A 155 1.04 9.03 6.77
CA GLY A 155 1.82 8.49 5.67
C GLY A 155 3.30 8.31 6.00
N PHE A 156 3.92 7.33 5.37
CA PHE A 156 5.34 7.02 5.48
C PHE A 156 6.00 7.07 4.11
N VAL A 157 7.06 7.86 3.98
CA VAL A 157 7.67 8.20 2.69
C VAL A 157 9.18 8.00 2.75
N VAL A 158 9.71 7.31 1.76
CA VAL A 158 11.16 7.11 1.57
C VAL A 158 11.63 7.90 0.35
N ALA A 159 12.82 8.47 0.43
CA ALA A 159 13.49 9.08 -0.71
C ALA A 159 14.51 8.11 -1.30
N ASP A 160 14.50 7.94 -2.62
CA ASP A 160 15.60 7.27 -3.30
C ASP A 160 16.81 8.20 -3.45
N LYS A 161 17.97 7.63 -3.77
CA LYS A 161 19.24 8.38 -3.94
C LYS A 161 19.27 9.27 -5.18
N GLU A 162 18.28 9.15 -6.06
CA GLU A 162 18.06 9.99 -7.23
C GLU A 162 17.05 11.11 -6.92
N GLY A 163 16.47 11.09 -5.71
CA GLY A 163 15.52 12.04 -5.15
C GLY A 163 14.06 11.79 -5.53
N GLY A 164 13.73 10.62 -6.07
CA GLY A 164 12.35 10.13 -6.08
C GLY A 164 11.82 9.95 -4.66
N CYS A 165 10.52 10.10 -4.45
CA CYS A 165 9.88 9.81 -3.18
C CYS A 165 8.79 8.77 -3.39
N ASP A 166 8.87 7.67 -2.65
CA ASP A 166 7.88 6.59 -2.66
C ASP A 166 7.11 6.60 -1.34
N ILE A 167 5.78 6.49 -1.45
CA ILE A 167 4.89 6.39 -0.30
C ILE A 167 4.71 4.91 0.02
N LEU A 168 5.19 4.47 1.18
CA LEU A 168 5.14 3.06 1.56
C LEU A 168 3.93 2.70 2.43
N LEU A 169 3.46 3.64 3.28
CA LEU A 169 2.27 3.46 4.11
C LEU A 169 1.37 4.68 4.06
N ILE A 170 0.06 4.45 4.22
CA ILE A 170 -0.94 5.51 4.39
C ILE A 170 -2.03 5.06 5.39
N SER A 171 -2.50 6.00 6.21
CA SER A 171 -3.80 5.88 6.88
C SER A 171 -4.91 6.50 6.01
N TRP A 172 -6.16 6.07 6.20
CA TRP A 172 -7.32 6.67 5.51
C TRP A 172 -8.60 6.54 6.35
N GLU A 173 -9.75 7.03 5.86
CA GLU A 173 -10.99 7.17 6.66
C GLU A 173 -11.45 5.89 7.38
N ARG A 174 -11.02 4.70 6.94
CA ARG A 174 -11.41 3.41 7.51
C ARG A 174 -10.24 2.55 8.00
N SER A 175 -9.02 3.06 8.01
CA SER A 175 -7.88 2.40 8.66
C SER A 175 -6.94 3.42 9.28
N GLN A 176 -6.37 3.05 10.41
CA GLN A 176 -5.37 3.82 11.11
C GLN A 176 -4.10 2.99 11.23
N THR A 177 -2.96 3.62 11.00
CA THR A 177 -1.63 3.05 11.21
C THR A 177 -1.01 3.70 12.42
N GLN A 178 -0.53 2.87 13.35
CA GLN A 178 0.19 3.28 14.54
C GLN A 178 1.64 2.86 14.40
N TYR A 179 2.56 3.73 14.81
CA TYR A 179 3.98 3.38 14.95
C TYR A 179 4.23 2.74 16.32
N LEU A 180 4.83 1.55 16.33
CA LEU A 180 5.10 0.78 17.53
C LEU A 180 6.53 0.95 18.06
N GLY A 181 7.45 1.48 17.25
CA GLY A 181 8.88 1.60 17.57
C GLY A 181 9.74 0.69 16.70
N ASP A 182 11.02 1.04 16.53
CA ASP A 182 12.04 0.24 15.82
C ASP A 182 11.59 -0.24 14.42
N GLY A 183 10.94 0.65 13.67
CA GLY A 183 10.44 0.38 12.32
C GLY A 183 9.14 -0.42 12.24
N TYR A 184 8.51 -0.78 13.36
CA TYR A 184 7.25 -1.53 13.37
C TYR A 184 6.00 -0.64 13.29
N PHE A 185 5.00 -1.14 12.57
CA PHE A 185 3.71 -0.49 12.37
C PHE A 185 2.57 -1.47 12.62
N LEU A 186 1.52 -0.99 13.28
CA LEU A 186 0.22 -1.65 13.39
C LEU A 186 -0.80 -0.90 12.53
N THR A 187 -1.25 -1.53 11.45
CA THR A 187 -2.35 -1.01 10.65
C THR A 187 -3.64 -1.75 11.01
N SER A 188 -4.68 -1.02 11.37
CA SER A 188 -5.97 -1.58 11.79
C SER A 188 -7.11 -0.84 11.12
N GLY A 189 -8.05 -1.58 10.52
CA GLY A 189 -9.12 -0.96 9.77
C GLY A 189 -10.22 -1.90 9.31
N SER A 190 -11.30 -1.32 8.81
CA SER A 190 -12.47 -2.08 8.39
C SER A 190 -12.38 -2.53 6.93
N GLY A 191 -12.42 -3.85 6.71
CA GLY A 191 -12.56 -4.46 5.38
C GLY A 191 -13.95 -4.30 4.76
N GLY A 192 -14.96 -3.85 5.53
CA GLY A 192 -16.37 -3.78 5.10
C GLY A 192 -17.19 -4.97 5.61
N ALA A 193 -18.52 -4.91 5.46
CA ALA A 193 -19.44 -6.04 5.66
C ALA A 193 -19.20 -6.98 6.88
N GLY A 194 -18.77 -6.43 8.03
CA GLY A 194 -18.49 -7.22 9.24
C GLY A 194 -17.08 -7.83 9.27
N LEU A 195 -16.17 -7.38 8.42
CA LEU A 195 -14.76 -7.72 8.43
C LEU A 195 -13.94 -6.54 8.97
N HIS A 196 -13.07 -6.85 9.92
CA HIS A 196 -12.00 -5.99 10.43
C HIS A 196 -10.65 -6.67 10.15
N ILE A 197 -9.66 -5.88 9.73
CA ILE A 197 -8.34 -6.36 9.33
C ILE A 197 -7.31 -5.62 10.16
N MET A 198 -6.38 -6.36 10.73
CA MET A 198 -5.23 -5.84 11.43
C MET A 198 -3.97 -6.43 10.82
N GLN A 199 -2.92 -5.62 10.69
CA GLN A 199 -1.64 -6.04 10.15
C GLN A 199 -0.51 -5.46 10.99
N ILE A 200 0.47 -6.29 11.31
CA ILE A 200 1.76 -5.87 11.84
C ILE A 200 2.77 -5.99 10.71
N SER A 201 3.57 -4.95 10.53
CA SER A 201 4.61 -4.89 9.51
C SER A 201 5.81 -4.12 10.02
N HIS A 202 6.98 -4.35 9.43
CA HIS A 202 8.18 -3.57 9.72
C HIS A 202 8.80 -2.97 8.45
N PHE A 203 9.57 -1.92 8.64
CA PHE A 203 10.39 -1.31 7.61
C PHE A 203 11.69 -2.08 7.40
N ASP A 204 11.99 -2.44 6.16
CA ASP A 204 13.25 -3.09 5.74
C ASP A 204 13.91 -2.26 4.63
N GLY A 205 14.44 -1.09 5.02
CA GLY A 205 15.24 -0.18 4.20
C GLY A 205 14.48 0.60 3.14
N ASN A 206 13.82 -0.06 2.18
CA ASN A 206 13.06 0.61 1.12
C ASN A 206 11.64 0.05 0.96
N ASP A 207 11.24 -0.88 1.82
CA ASP A 207 9.96 -1.58 1.70
C ASP A 207 9.35 -1.84 3.07
N ILE A 208 8.06 -2.14 3.08
CA ILE A 208 7.33 -2.56 4.27
C ILE A 208 7.03 -4.04 4.15
N VAL A 209 7.55 -4.82 5.09
CA VAL A 209 7.38 -6.26 5.15
C VAL A 209 6.26 -6.60 6.12
N SER A 210 5.25 -7.34 5.66
CA SER A 210 4.20 -7.86 6.54
C SER A 210 4.77 -8.97 7.43
N ASP A 211 4.53 -8.88 8.75
CA ASP A 211 4.86 -9.96 9.69
C ASP A 211 3.64 -10.83 9.97
N ALA A 212 2.45 -10.21 10.04
CA ALA A 212 1.21 -10.91 10.32
C ALA A 212 -0.01 -10.10 9.88
N ILE A 213 -1.06 -10.81 9.41
CA ILE A 213 -2.36 -10.23 9.08
C ILE A 213 -3.46 -11.03 9.78
N LEU A 214 -4.19 -10.36 10.69
CA LEU A 214 -5.34 -10.91 11.39
C LEU A 214 -6.65 -10.40 10.78
N TYR A 215 -7.48 -11.34 10.33
CA TYR A 215 -8.86 -11.11 9.92
C TYR A 215 -9.78 -11.43 11.09
N GLU A 216 -10.68 -10.49 11.39
CA GLU A 216 -11.77 -10.64 12.35
C GLU A 216 -13.10 -10.51 11.58
N GLU A 217 -13.80 -11.63 11.42
CA GLU A 217 -15.01 -11.75 10.61
C GLU A 217 -16.24 -12.02 11.47
N TYR A 218 -17.24 -11.14 11.38
CA TYR A 218 -18.56 -11.31 11.99
C TYR A 218 -19.49 -12.01 10.99
N MET A 219 -19.57 -13.34 11.08
CA MET A 219 -20.38 -14.14 10.16
C MET A 219 -21.89 -13.98 10.43
N GLY A 220 -22.57 -13.27 9.52
CA GLY A 220 -24.02 -13.10 9.50
C GLY A 220 -24.76 -14.32 8.94
N GLY A 221 -24.99 -15.35 9.75
CA GLY A 221 -25.78 -16.53 9.35
C GLY A 221 -27.28 -16.40 9.66
N GLY A 222 -28.10 -15.89 8.73
CA GLY A 222 -29.56 -15.80 8.93
C GLY A 222 -29.97 -14.70 9.93
N ASP A 223 -31.22 -14.71 10.43
CA ASP A 223 -31.92 -13.61 11.15
C ASP A 223 -31.19 -12.97 12.38
N ALA A 224 -29.97 -13.40 12.74
CA ALA A 224 -29.07 -12.67 13.63
C ALA A 224 -27.60 -12.99 13.30
N PRO A 225 -26.69 -12.00 13.28
CA PRO A 225 -25.24 -12.26 13.26
C PRO A 225 -24.81 -13.06 14.49
N SER A 226 -23.74 -13.86 14.37
CA SER A 226 -23.06 -14.39 15.56
C SER A 226 -22.53 -13.20 16.38
N ASP A 227 -22.72 -13.25 17.70
CA ASP A 227 -22.19 -12.23 18.62
C ASP A 227 -20.66 -12.36 18.80
N GLU A 228 -20.06 -13.45 18.32
CA GLU A 228 -18.63 -13.74 18.41
C GLU A 228 -18.01 -13.73 17.00
N PRO A 229 -16.87 -13.03 16.80
CA PRO A 229 -16.15 -13.03 15.55
C PRO A 229 -15.36 -14.33 15.34
N GLU A 230 -15.15 -14.68 14.08
CA GLU A 230 -14.21 -15.70 13.64
C GLU A 230 -12.87 -15.03 13.32
N TYR A 231 -11.78 -15.61 13.83
CA TYR A 231 -10.42 -15.09 13.64
C TYR A 231 -9.63 -15.99 12.71
N THR A 232 -8.95 -15.38 11.74
CA THR A 232 -8.02 -16.04 10.83
C THR A 232 -6.72 -15.23 10.75
N LEU A 233 -5.59 -15.86 11.07
CA LEU A 233 -4.28 -15.22 11.09
C LEU A 233 -3.38 -15.83 10.00
N TYR A 234 -2.77 -14.95 9.21
CA TYR A 234 -1.71 -15.27 8.26
C TYR A 234 -0.38 -14.74 8.77
N LEU A 235 0.69 -15.50 8.57
CA LEU A 235 2.06 -15.10 8.92
C LEU A 235 2.82 -14.70 7.67
N GLY A 236 3.48 -13.55 7.72
CA GLY A 236 4.10 -12.92 6.58
C GLY A 236 3.11 -12.55 5.48
N ASP A 237 3.60 -12.55 4.24
CA ASP A 237 2.78 -12.37 3.03
C ASP A 237 2.12 -13.67 2.54
N ASN A 238 2.29 -14.79 3.26
CA ASN A 238 1.73 -16.07 2.84
C ASN A 238 0.25 -16.20 3.20
N MET A 239 -0.60 -15.77 2.27
CA MET A 239 -2.07 -15.85 2.37
C MET A 239 -2.64 -17.24 2.04
N SER A 240 -1.91 -18.31 2.38
CA SER A 240 -2.31 -19.70 2.14
C SER A 240 -3.26 -20.19 3.23
N GLU A 241 -4.48 -20.59 2.85
CA GLU A 241 -5.47 -21.20 3.77
C GLU A 241 -4.96 -22.49 4.42
N GLU A 242 -3.98 -23.18 3.84
CA GLU A 242 -3.39 -24.39 4.44
C GLU A 242 -2.45 -24.05 5.61
N ASP A 243 -1.91 -22.83 5.63
CA ASP A 243 -0.95 -22.33 6.61
C ASP A 243 -1.58 -21.34 7.61
N ALA A 244 -2.87 -20.98 7.41
CA ALA A 244 -3.59 -20.05 8.27
C ALA A 244 -3.90 -20.65 9.65
N LEU A 245 -3.79 -19.82 10.69
CA LEU A 245 -4.24 -20.16 12.03
C LEU A 245 -5.68 -19.65 12.22
N HIS A 246 -6.48 -20.35 13.04
CA HIS A 246 -7.88 -19.98 13.27
C HIS A 246 -8.26 -19.94 14.76
N GLY A 247 -9.25 -19.12 15.10
CA GLY A 247 -9.87 -19.08 16.43
C GLY A 247 -8.91 -18.72 17.56
N GLU A 248 -8.87 -19.52 18.63
CA GLU A 248 -8.01 -19.29 19.80
C GLU A 248 -6.51 -19.34 19.46
N GLU A 249 -6.11 -20.15 18.48
CA GLU A 249 -4.71 -20.25 18.05
C GLU A 249 -4.28 -18.99 17.28
N ALA A 250 -5.16 -18.46 16.43
CA ALA A 250 -4.95 -17.19 15.73
C ALA A 250 -4.80 -16.03 16.71
N THR A 251 -5.74 -15.90 17.66
CA THR A 251 -5.74 -14.82 18.65
C THR A 251 -4.54 -14.88 19.59
N GLY A 252 -4.20 -16.07 20.11
CA GLY A 252 -3.02 -16.22 20.96
C GLY A 252 -1.71 -15.90 20.24
N SER A 253 -1.56 -16.35 19.00
CA SER A 253 -0.35 -16.05 18.19
C SER A 253 -0.28 -14.56 17.83
N TRP A 254 -1.41 -13.94 17.51
CA TRP A 254 -1.48 -12.50 17.25
C TRP A 254 -1.05 -11.68 18.47
N GLU A 255 -1.54 -12.02 19.67
CA GLU A 255 -1.16 -11.34 20.91
C GLU A 255 0.34 -11.47 21.21
N GLU A 256 0.95 -12.62 20.91
CA GLU A 256 2.40 -12.82 21.06
C GLU A 256 3.20 -11.93 20.09
N ILE A 257 2.80 -11.87 18.82
CA ILE A 257 3.46 -11.04 17.79
C ILE A 257 3.29 -9.55 18.10
N LEU A 258 2.09 -9.12 18.48
CA LEU A 258 1.82 -7.74 18.86
C LEU A 258 2.65 -7.34 20.08
N ALA A 259 2.70 -8.19 21.11
CA ALA A 259 3.51 -7.91 22.31
C ALA A 259 5.01 -7.86 22.01
N GLU A 260 5.51 -8.61 21.02
CA GLU A 260 6.89 -8.50 20.54
C GLU A 260 7.12 -7.15 19.86
N ALA A 261 6.27 -6.75 18.91
CA ALA A 261 6.37 -5.48 18.20
C ALA A 261 6.21 -4.26 19.13
N GLU A 262 5.34 -4.32 20.12
CA GLU A 262 5.15 -3.26 21.14
C GLU A 262 6.27 -3.24 22.20
N SER A 263 7.17 -4.23 22.22
CA SER A 263 8.25 -4.28 23.23
C SER A 263 9.43 -3.35 22.90
N HIS A 264 9.43 -2.75 21.71
CA HIS A 264 10.47 -1.85 21.24
C HIS A 264 10.29 -0.43 21.81
N ASP A 265 11.39 0.30 21.94
CA ASP A 265 11.33 1.70 22.36
C ASP A 265 10.75 2.53 21.21
N ASN A 266 9.72 3.32 21.46
CA ASN A 266 9.12 4.21 20.46
C ASN A 266 9.90 5.54 20.41
N GLU A 267 10.85 5.64 19.48
CA GLU A 267 11.69 6.81 19.28
C GLU A 267 10.93 8.05 18.78
N LEU A 268 9.73 7.87 18.22
CA LEU A 268 8.88 8.97 17.76
C LEU A 268 8.06 9.60 18.88
N ALA A 269 7.97 8.96 20.06
CA ALA A 269 7.21 9.47 21.21
C ALA A 269 7.73 10.81 21.75
N ASP A 270 9.01 11.13 21.51
CA ASP A 270 9.65 12.38 21.89
C ASP A 270 10.13 13.20 20.67
N ALA A 271 9.68 12.86 19.46
CA ALA A 271 10.11 13.52 18.23
C ALA A 271 9.61 14.96 18.13
N GLU A 272 10.40 15.81 17.46
CA GLU A 272 9.95 17.16 17.11
C GLU A 272 9.09 17.11 15.84
N TRP A 273 7.80 17.42 15.98
CA TRP A 273 6.84 17.49 14.88
C TRP A 273 6.75 18.91 14.30
N THR A 274 6.84 19.01 12.98
CA THR A 274 6.67 20.27 12.24
C THR A 274 5.25 20.38 11.70
N GLU A 275 4.52 21.41 12.12
CA GLU A 275 3.17 21.73 11.60
C GLU A 275 3.26 22.52 10.27
N VAL A 276 2.51 22.06 9.27
CA VAL A 276 2.25 22.77 8.01
C VAL A 276 0.81 23.25 7.99
N ILE A 277 0.62 24.57 7.98
CA ILE A 277 -0.71 25.22 7.91
C ILE A 277 -1.05 25.52 6.44
N ILE A 278 -2.27 25.17 6.02
CA ILE A 278 -2.70 25.14 4.61
C ILE A 278 -3.45 26.41 4.21
#